data_AF-A6KCL5-F1
#
_entry.id   AF-A6KCL5-F1
#
_cell.length_a   1.000
_cell.length_b   1.000
_cell.length_c   1.000
_cell.angle_alpha   90.00
_cell.angle_beta   90.00
_cell.angle_gamma   90.00
#
_symmetry.space_group_name_H-M   'P 1'
#
loop_
_entity.id
_entity.type
_entity.pdbx_description
1 polymer ?
#
loop_
_entity_poly.entity_id
_entity_poly.type
_entity_poly.pdbx_seq_one_letter_code
_entity_poly.pdbx_strand_id
1 'polypeptide(L)'
;MAEGKAGGAAGLFAKQMQKKFSRAQEKVLQKLGKTVETKDERFEQSASNFYQQQAEGHRLYKDLKNFLSAVKVMRESSKRVSETLQEIYNSDWDGHEDLKAIVGNNDLLWEDYEEKLADQALRTMENYVSQFSEVKVTHSAEWGKVETVHA
;
A
#
# COMPACT_ATOMS: atom_id res chain seq x y z
N MET A 1 -2.58 1.73 -58.73
CA MET A 1 -1.33 1.63 -57.96
C MET A 1 -1.48 2.45 -56.69
N ALA A 2 -0.95 1.96 -55.57
CA ALA A 2 -1.29 2.40 -54.22
C ALA A 2 -0.29 3.44 -53.67
N GLU A 3 -0.80 4.56 -53.17
CA GLU A 3 -0.09 5.50 -52.28
C GLU A 3 -1.17 6.25 -51.47
N GLY A 4 -1.10 6.50 -50.17
CA GLY A 4 -0.20 6.07 -49.10
C GLY A 4 -0.99 6.13 -47.78
N LYS A 5 -0.85 5.10 -46.93
CA LYS A 5 -1.55 4.99 -45.65
C LYS A 5 -0.50 5.07 -44.53
N ALA A 6 -0.08 6.29 -44.20
CA ALA A 6 0.85 6.56 -43.11
C ALA A 6 0.42 7.83 -42.36
N GLY A 7 -0.72 7.77 -41.64
CA GLY A 7 -1.21 8.93 -40.88
C GLY A 7 -1.97 8.63 -39.59
N GLY A 8 -2.23 7.35 -39.28
CA GLY A 8 -3.10 6.97 -38.16
C GLY A 8 -2.51 7.21 -36.77
N ALA A 9 -1.23 6.86 -36.56
CA ALA A 9 -0.61 6.90 -35.23
C ALA A 9 -0.14 8.32 -34.83
N ALA A 10 0.45 9.08 -35.77
CA ALA A 10 0.92 10.44 -35.53
C ALA A 10 -0.26 11.42 -35.29
N GLY A 11 -1.38 11.25 -35.99
CA GLY A 11 -2.57 12.08 -35.82
C GLY A 11 -3.28 11.88 -34.47
N LEU A 12 -3.23 10.67 -33.90
CA LEU A 12 -3.76 10.39 -32.56
C LEU A 12 -2.86 10.98 -31.47
N PHE A 13 -1.54 10.91 -31.66
CA PHE A 13 -0.57 11.50 -30.73
C PHE A 13 -0.66 13.04 -30.70
N ALA A 14 -0.80 13.67 -31.87
CA ALA A 14 -1.00 15.12 -31.99
C ALA A 14 -2.29 15.58 -31.30
N LYS A 15 -3.40 14.85 -31.47
CA LYS A 15 -4.67 15.13 -30.78
C LYS A 15 -4.57 14.99 -29.26
N GLN A 16 -3.82 13.99 -28.76
CA GLN A 16 -3.58 13.83 -27.33
C GLN A 16 -2.73 14.95 -26.75
N MET A 17 -1.69 15.41 -27.46
CA MET A 17 -0.89 16.57 -27.05
C MET A 17 -1.72 17.86 -27.06
N GLN A 18 -2.53 18.08 -28.09
CA GLN A 18 -3.40 19.26 -28.19
C GLN A 18 -4.40 19.32 -27.02
N LYS A 19 -5.04 18.20 -26.67
CA LYS A 19 -5.94 18.13 -25.50
C LYS A 19 -5.20 18.45 -24.19
N LYS A 20 -3.98 17.95 -24.00
CA LYS A 20 -3.16 18.27 -22.82
C LYS A 20 -2.82 19.75 -22.74
N PHE A 21 -2.53 20.39 -23.87
CA PHE A 21 -2.26 21.82 -23.95
C PHE A 21 -3.50 22.66 -23.64
N SER A 22 -4.66 22.31 -24.23
CA SER A 22 -5.93 22.99 -23.95
C SER A 22 -6.32 22.89 -22.47
N ARG A 23 -6.12 21.73 -21.83
CA ARG A 23 -6.34 21.53 -20.38
C ARG A 23 -5.42 22.40 -19.52
N ALA A 24 -4.14 22.48 -19.89
CA ALA A 24 -3.18 23.30 -19.16
C ALA A 24 -3.54 24.78 -19.28
N GLN A 25 -3.95 25.22 -20.48
CA GLN A 25 -4.42 26.57 -20.73
C GLN A 25 -5.70 26.88 -19.95
N GLU A 26 -6.66 25.97 -19.91
CA GLU A 26 -7.92 26.14 -19.19
C GLU A 26 -7.72 26.21 -17.66
N LYS A 27 -6.86 25.35 -17.09
CA LYS A 27 -6.45 25.44 -15.67
C LYS A 27 -5.76 26.77 -15.34
N VAL A 28 -4.96 27.30 -16.27
CA VAL A 28 -4.31 28.61 -16.09
C VAL A 28 -5.34 29.74 -16.18
N LEU A 29 -6.30 29.67 -17.11
CA LEU A 29 -7.35 30.66 -17.27
C LEU A 29 -8.34 30.68 -16.09
N GLN A 30 -8.66 29.52 -15.51
CA GLN A 30 -9.42 29.38 -14.27
C GLN A 30 -8.67 29.99 -13.08
N LYS A 31 -7.37 29.70 -12.92
CA LYS A 31 -6.51 30.34 -11.89
C LYS A 31 -6.36 31.85 -12.06
N LEU A 32 -6.49 32.36 -13.28
CA LEU A 32 -6.48 33.80 -13.61
C LEU A 32 -7.86 34.46 -13.43
N GLY A 33 -8.88 33.74 -12.94
CA GLY A 33 -10.21 34.27 -12.65
C GLY A 33 -11.04 34.63 -13.90
N LYS A 34 -10.61 34.21 -15.09
CA LYS A 34 -11.28 34.51 -16.37
C LYS A 34 -12.38 33.49 -16.74
N THR A 35 -12.57 32.46 -15.91
CA THR A 35 -13.56 31.41 -16.10
C THR A 35 -14.06 30.96 -14.73
N VAL A 36 -15.37 30.78 -14.56
CA VAL A 36 -15.96 30.32 -13.29
C VAL A 36 -15.56 28.86 -13.08
N GLU A 37 -14.74 28.58 -12.06
CA GLU A 37 -14.52 27.21 -11.59
C GLU A 37 -15.85 26.66 -11.07
N THR A 38 -16.30 25.56 -11.65
CA THR A 38 -17.39 24.77 -11.08
C THR A 38 -16.80 24.00 -9.89
N LYS A 39 -16.72 24.66 -8.73
CA LYS A 39 -16.26 24.03 -7.48
C LYS A 39 -17.34 23.10 -6.97
N ASP A 40 -17.11 21.80 -7.09
CA ASP A 40 -17.91 20.79 -6.42
C ASP A 40 -17.34 20.59 -5.00
N GLU A 41 -17.81 21.40 -4.05
CA GLU A 41 -17.38 21.37 -2.65
C GLU A 41 -17.58 19.97 -2.01
N ARG A 42 -18.60 19.22 -2.44
CA ARG A 42 -18.84 17.85 -1.94
C ARG A 42 -17.78 16.88 -2.45
N PHE A 43 -17.34 17.06 -3.69
CA PHE A 43 -16.23 16.29 -4.25
C PHE A 43 -14.92 16.63 -3.53
N GLU A 44 -14.62 17.91 -3.29
CA GLU A 44 -13.41 18.32 -2.56
C GLU A 44 -13.36 17.73 -1.14
N GLN A 45 -14.49 17.73 -0.42
CA GLN A 45 -14.57 17.10 0.90
C GLN A 45 -14.35 15.58 0.82
N SER A 46 -14.94 14.91 -0.18
CA SER A 46 -14.76 13.47 -0.38
C SER A 46 -13.31 13.12 -0.74
N ALA A 47 -12.66 13.94 -1.57
CA ALA A 47 -11.25 13.81 -1.91
C ALA A 47 -10.35 14.03 -0.68
N SER A 48 -10.67 15.02 0.16
CA SER A 48 -9.97 15.26 1.42
C SER A 48 -10.03 14.04 2.36
N ASN A 49 -11.24 13.50 2.57
CA ASN A 49 -11.45 12.29 3.37
C ASN A 49 -10.68 11.08 2.79
N PHE A 50 -10.67 10.92 1.47
CA PHE A 50 -9.92 9.86 0.80
C PHE A 50 -8.41 9.96 1.07
N TYR A 51 -7.82 11.16 0.95
CA TYR A 51 -6.40 11.36 1.24
C TYR A 51 -6.07 11.16 2.73
N GLN A 52 -6.96 11.57 3.63
CA GLN A 52 -6.81 11.31 5.06
C GLN A 52 -6.82 9.80 5.35
N GLN A 53 -7.79 9.07 4.78
CA GLN A 53 -7.91 7.63 4.95
C GLN A 53 -6.69 6.89 4.37
N GLN A 54 -6.16 7.35 3.23
CA GLN A 54 -4.91 6.85 2.67
C GLN A 54 -3.73 7.03 3.65
N ALA A 55 -3.58 8.24 4.21
CA ALA A 55 -2.48 8.56 5.12
C ALA A 55 -2.53 7.72 6.40
N GLU A 56 -3.71 7.61 7.02
CA GLU A 56 -3.90 6.78 8.22
C GLU A 56 -3.70 5.29 7.92
N GLY A 57 -4.14 4.81 6.75
CA GLY A 57 -3.88 3.43 6.31
C GLY A 57 -2.38 3.12 6.18
N HIS A 58 -1.61 4.01 5.55
CA HIS A 58 -0.15 3.87 5.47
C HIS A 58 0.53 3.92 6.84
N ARG A 59 0.03 4.77 7.75
CA ARG A 59 0.54 4.86 9.12
C ARG A 59 0.35 3.53 9.86
N LEU A 60 -0.87 2.98 9.85
CA LEU A 60 -1.16 1.70 10.48
C LEU A 60 -0.34 0.55 9.88
N TYR A 61 -0.20 0.50 8.55
CA TYR A 61 0.64 -0.51 7.89
C TYR A 61 2.10 -0.43 8.38
N LYS A 62 2.67 0.77 8.49
CA LYS A 62 4.03 0.96 9.02
C LYS A 62 4.15 0.50 10.46
N ASP A 63 3.18 0.84 11.30
CA ASP A 63 3.17 0.45 12.71
C ASP A 63 3.06 -1.09 12.87
N LEU A 64 2.26 -1.76 12.03
CA LEU A 64 2.20 -3.23 11.99
C LEU A 64 3.52 -3.88 11.57
N LYS A 65 4.25 -3.31 10.58
CA LYS A 65 5.59 -3.80 10.22
C LYS A 65 6.56 -3.69 11.38
N ASN A 66 6.54 -2.56 12.08
CA ASN A 66 7.39 -2.34 13.25
C ASN A 66 7.03 -3.32 14.38
N PHE A 67 5.74 -3.55 14.61
CA PHE A 67 5.26 -4.52 15.59
C PHE A 67 5.72 -5.94 15.26
N LEU A 68 5.57 -6.40 14.02
CA LEU A 68 6.08 -7.71 13.59
C LEU A 68 7.61 -7.83 13.79
N SER A 69 8.36 -6.76 13.51
CA SER A 69 9.80 -6.74 13.78
C SER A 69 10.10 -6.86 15.27
N ALA A 70 9.32 -6.21 16.14
CA ALA A 70 9.49 -6.31 17.58
C ALA A 70 9.14 -7.71 18.12
N VAL A 71 8.12 -8.37 17.55
CA VAL A 71 7.77 -9.76 17.86
C VAL A 71 8.95 -10.69 17.56
N LYS A 72 9.61 -10.54 16.41
CA LYS A 72 10.80 -11.32 16.05
C LYS A 72 11.95 -11.15 17.04
N VAL A 73 12.17 -9.91 17.50
CA VAL A 73 13.19 -9.63 18.53
C VAL A 73 12.81 -10.27 19.87
N MET A 74 11.53 -10.27 20.23
CA MET A 74 11.03 -10.92 21.44
C MET A 74 11.21 -12.45 21.36
N ARG A 75 10.88 -13.09 20.24
CA ARG A 75 11.12 -14.52 20.00
C ARG A 75 12.59 -14.86 20.21
N GLU A 76 13.47 -14.14 19.53
CA GLU A 76 14.93 -14.37 19.63
C GLU A 76 15.44 -14.20 21.07
N SER A 77 14.92 -13.20 21.79
CA SER A 77 15.27 -12.99 23.20
C SER A 77 14.76 -14.12 24.10
N SER A 78 13.52 -14.59 23.89
CA SER A 78 12.91 -15.73 24.59
C SER A 78 13.70 -17.02 24.35
N LYS A 79 14.14 -17.23 23.10
CA LYS A 79 14.94 -18.38 22.70
C LYS A 79 16.29 -18.42 23.42
N ARG A 80 17.01 -17.30 23.47
CA ARG A 80 18.30 -17.21 24.20
C ARG A 80 18.18 -17.53 25.68
N VAL A 81 17.12 -17.03 26.34
CA VAL A 81 16.86 -17.38 27.75
C VAL A 81 16.63 -18.88 27.91
N SER A 82 15.87 -19.48 26.99
CA SER A 82 15.56 -20.91 26.98
C SER A 82 16.78 -21.79 26.68
N GLU A 83 17.68 -21.33 25.80
CA GLU A 83 18.97 -21.97 25.51
C GLU A 83 19.87 -21.96 26.74
N THR A 84 20.08 -20.80 27.37
CA THR A 84 20.86 -20.71 28.61
C THR A 84 20.27 -21.59 29.71
N LEU A 85 18.94 -21.65 29.84
CA LEU A 85 18.29 -22.50 30.82
C LEU A 85 18.59 -23.98 30.55
N GLN A 86 18.48 -24.44 29.31
CA GLN A 86 18.81 -25.82 28.94
C GLN A 86 20.28 -26.17 29.16
N GLU A 87 21.20 -25.22 28.94
CA GLU A 87 22.64 -25.44 29.17
C GLU A 87 22.98 -25.64 30.64
N ILE A 88 22.31 -24.92 31.55
CA ILE A 88 22.57 -24.98 33.00
C ILE A 88 21.73 -26.04 33.71
N TYR A 89 20.69 -26.58 33.06
CA TYR A 89 19.81 -27.60 33.64
C TYR A 89 20.47 -28.98 33.54
N ASN A 90 20.81 -29.58 34.67
CA ASN A 90 21.48 -30.88 34.68
C ASN A 90 20.57 -31.97 34.12
N SER A 91 21.12 -32.89 33.32
CA SER A 91 20.39 -34.02 32.73
C SER A 91 19.81 -34.99 33.75
N ASP A 92 20.41 -35.05 34.95
CA ASP A 92 19.97 -35.93 36.03
C ASP A 92 18.85 -35.29 36.87
N TRP A 93 18.49 -34.03 36.62
CA TRP A 93 17.40 -33.36 37.33
C TRP A 93 16.04 -33.74 36.74
N ASP A 94 15.09 -33.97 37.64
CA ASP A 94 13.69 -34.22 37.27
C ASP A 94 13.16 -33.10 36.37
N GLY A 95 12.53 -33.48 35.26
CA GLY A 95 11.94 -32.52 34.32
C GLY A 95 12.88 -32.02 33.21
N HIS A 96 14.10 -32.56 33.07
CA HIS A 96 14.99 -32.23 31.94
C HIS A 96 14.33 -32.46 30.56
N GLU A 97 13.67 -33.61 30.37
CA GLU A 97 12.96 -33.90 29.10
C GLU A 97 11.73 -33.02 28.90
N ASP A 98 11.01 -32.69 29.98
CA ASP A 98 9.86 -31.79 29.93
C ASP A 98 10.30 -30.37 29.55
N LEU A 99 11.42 -29.90 30.10
CA LEU A 99 12.01 -28.61 29.74
C LEU A 99 12.29 -28.52 28.23
N LYS A 100 12.90 -29.57 27.66
CA LYS A 100 13.18 -29.64 26.23
C LYS A 100 11.90 -29.58 25.39
N ALA A 101 10.85 -30.29 25.80
CA ALA A 101 9.54 -30.25 25.14
C ALA A 101 8.88 -28.87 25.24
N ILE A 102 8.96 -28.22 26.42
CA ILE A 102 8.43 -26.86 26.64
C ILE A 102 9.14 -25.85 25.72
N VAL A 103 10.47 -25.91 25.63
CA VAL A 103 11.23 -25.00 24.77
C VAL A 103 10.90 -25.23 23.29
N GLY A 104 10.83 -26.49 22.85
CA GLY A 104 10.43 -26.82 21.48
C GLY A 104 9.02 -26.30 21.14
N ASN A 105 8.05 -26.49 22.04
CA ASN A 105 6.69 -25.98 21.85
C ASN A 105 6.65 -24.44 21.86
N ASN A 106 7.47 -23.78 22.68
CA ASN A 106 7.56 -22.32 22.68
C ASN A 106 8.02 -21.76 21.33
N ASP A 107 9.03 -22.38 20.70
CA ASP A 107 9.52 -21.95 19.39
C ASP A 107 8.44 -22.12 18.30
N LEU A 108 7.70 -23.23 18.32
CA LEU A 108 6.57 -23.46 17.41
C LEU A 108 5.45 -22.43 17.58
N LEU A 109 5.12 -22.06 18.83
CA LEU A 109 4.11 -21.03 19.10
C LEU A 109 4.54 -19.66 18.58
N TRP A 110 5.83 -19.32 18.70
CA TRP A 110 6.37 -18.08 18.15
C TRP A 110 6.33 -18.08 16.62
N GLU A 111 6.72 -19.18 15.97
CA GLU A 111 6.65 -19.32 14.51
C GLU A 111 5.23 -19.13 13.97
N ASP A 112 4.27 -19.86 14.55
CA ASP A 112 2.85 -19.76 14.16
C ASP A 112 2.31 -18.35 14.38
N TYR A 113 2.67 -17.69 15.48
CA TYR A 113 2.24 -16.32 15.75
C TYR A 113 2.83 -15.32 14.75
N GLU A 114 4.13 -15.42 14.45
CA GLU A 114 4.79 -14.56 13.46
C GLU A 114 4.20 -14.74 12.06
N GLU A 115 3.97 -15.99 11.65
CA GLU A 115 3.38 -16.32 10.36
C GLU A 115 1.96 -15.75 10.26
N LYS A 116 1.10 -16.01 11.26
CA LYS A 116 -0.26 -15.48 11.28
C LYS A 116 -0.30 -13.96 11.27
N LEU A 117 0.58 -13.30 12.02
CA LEU A 117 0.66 -11.84 12.05
C LEU A 117 1.07 -11.28 10.68
N ALA A 118 2.04 -11.90 10.01
CA ALA A 118 2.46 -11.51 8.66
C ALA A 118 1.36 -11.75 7.62
N ASP A 119 0.72 -12.92 7.68
CA ASP A 119 -0.22 -13.42 6.67
C ASP A 119 -1.61 -12.78 6.77
N GLN A 120 -2.12 -12.64 8.00
CA GLN A 120 -3.49 -12.22 8.25
C GLN A 120 -3.60 -10.71 8.52
N ALA A 121 -2.66 -10.11 9.23
CA ALA A 121 -2.72 -8.68 9.55
C ALA A 121 -1.92 -7.84 8.55
N LEU A 122 -0.63 -8.14 8.39
CA LEU A 122 0.27 -7.29 7.60
C LEU A 122 -0.09 -7.32 6.11
N ARG A 123 -0.26 -8.50 5.52
CA ARG A 123 -0.65 -8.63 4.10
C ARG A 123 -2.04 -8.05 3.83
N THR A 124 -3.00 -8.23 4.74
CA THR A 124 -4.32 -7.61 4.60
C THR A 124 -4.24 -6.09 4.55
N MET A 125 -3.41 -5.49 5.41
CA MET A 125 -3.20 -4.05 5.40
C MET A 125 -2.42 -3.57 4.18
N GLU A 126 -1.45 -4.35 3.69
CA GLU A 126 -0.77 -4.07 2.42
C GLU A 126 -1.74 -4.03 1.25
N ASN A 127 -2.63 -5.03 1.13
CA ASN A 127 -3.66 -5.11 0.11
C ASN A 127 -4.70 -3.99 0.23
N TYR A 128 -5.04 -3.56 1.43
CA TYR A 128 -5.92 -2.41 1.64
C TYR A 128 -5.27 -1.11 1.16
N VAL A 129 -4.01 -0.88 1.55
CA VAL A 129 -3.28 0.33 1.20
C VAL A 129 -2.96 0.41 -0.30
N SER A 130 -2.70 -0.73 -0.96
CA SER A 130 -2.39 -0.77 -2.40
C SER A 130 -3.55 -0.28 -3.27
N GLN A 131 -4.80 -0.50 -2.85
CA GLN A 131 -6.01 -0.04 -3.57
C GLN A 131 -6.03 1.49 -3.79
N PHE A 132 -5.45 2.27 -2.88
CA PHE A 132 -5.39 3.73 -3.04
C PHE A 132 -4.49 4.15 -4.21
N SER A 133 -3.53 3.32 -4.62
CA SER A 133 -2.67 3.60 -5.78
C SER A 133 -3.38 3.35 -7.10
N GLU A 134 -4.22 2.31 -7.18
CA GLU A 134 -5.06 1.99 -8.33
C GLU A 134 -6.12 3.07 -8.57
N VAL A 135 -6.76 3.54 -7.51
CA VAL A 135 -7.76 4.63 -7.59
C VAL A 135 -7.15 5.92 -8.15
N LYS A 136 -5.89 6.24 -7.84
CA LYS A 136 -5.19 7.40 -8.43
C LYS A 136 -4.98 7.25 -9.94
N VAL A 137 -4.68 6.04 -10.42
CA VAL A 137 -4.52 5.75 -11.86
C VAL A 137 -5.86 5.88 -12.58
N THR A 138 -6.94 5.37 -12.00
CA THR A 138 -8.29 5.45 -12.57
C THR A 138 -8.81 6.88 -12.59
N HIS A 139 -8.61 7.67 -11.52
CA HIS A 139 -8.92 9.10 -11.55
C HIS A 139 -8.13 9.77 -12.67
N SER A 140 -6.81 9.56 -12.77
CA SER A 140 -6.01 10.13 -13.85
C SER A 140 -6.54 9.75 -15.26
N ALA A 141 -7.03 8.52 -15.43
CA ALA A 141 -7.59 8.02 -16.68
C ALA A 141 -9.03 8.51 -16.97
N GLU A 142 -9.89 8.63 -15.95
CA GLU A 142 -11.28 9.08 -16.06
C GLU A 142 -11.36 10.59 -16.28
N TRP A 143 -10.53 11.37 -15.59
CA TRP A 143 -10.28 12.78 -15.95
C TRP A 143 -9.75 12.88 -17.41
N GLY A 144 -9.02 11.86 -17.88
CA GLY A 144 -8.66 11.71 -19.29
C GLY A 144 -9.87 11.51 -20.22
N LYS A 145 -10.85 10.70 -19.81
CA LYS A 145 -12.00 10.24 -20.62
C LYS A 145 -13.22 11.17 -20.63
N VAL A 146 -13.55 11.84 -19.52
CA VAL A 146 -14.70 12.77 -19.45
C VAL A 146 -14.53 13.93 -20.45
N GLU A 147 -13.30 14.32 -20.73
CA GLU A 147 -12.94 15.36 -21.70
C GLU A 147 -12.81 14.85 -23.17
N THR A 148 -13.12 13.59 -23.43
CA THR A 148 -13.28 13.07 -24.80
C THR A 148 -14.71 13.13 -25.31
N VAL A 149 -15.68 13.36 -24.43
CA VAL A 149 -17.11 13.41 -24.80
C VAL A 149 -17.57 14.84 -25.15
N HIS A 150 -16.79 15.86 -24.78
CA HIS A 150 -17.10 17.28 -25.02
C HIS A 150 -16.19 17.97 -26.05
N ALA A 151 -15.45 17.22 -26.89
CA ALA A 151 -14.61 17.76 -27.97
C ALA A 151 -14.84 16.97 -29.26
#